data_AF-A0A957LW82-F1
#
_entry.id   AF-A0A957LW82-F1
#
_cell.length_a   1.000
_cell.length_b   1.000
_cell.length_c   1.000
_cell.angle_alpha   90.00
_cell.angle_beta   90.00
_cell.angle_gamma   90.00
#
_symmetry.space_group_name_H-M   'P 1'
#
loop_
_entity.id
_entity.type
_entity.pdbx_description
1 polymer ?
#
loop_
_entity_poly.entity_id
_entity_poly.type
_entity_poly.pdbx_seq_one_letter_code
_entity_poly.pdbx_strand_id
1 'polypeptide(L)' 'MTSSIRIAFIGAGRMANHHAGFLQQEPDVAIVAAADIDRARAEAFAAKWGGTPYPDHRAML' A
#
# COMPACT_ATOMS: atom_id res chain seq x y z
N MET A 1 -8.78 -2.31 22.17
CA MET A 1 -8.57 -2.38 20.70
C MET A 1 -7.39 -1.48 20.41
N THR A 2 -6.22 -2.03 20.12
CA THR A 2 -5.07 -1.22 19.67
C THR A 2 -5.41 -0.66 18.30
N SER A 3 -5.45 0.67 18.19
CA SER A 3 -5.81 1.35 16.94
C SER A 3 -4.64 1.26 15.97
N SER A 4 -4.71 0.32 15.03
CA SER A 4 -3.68 0.19 14.00
C SER A 4 -3.57 1.46 13.13
N ILE A 5 -2.33 1.89 12.92
CA ILE A 5 -1.97 2.94 11.97
C ILE A 5 -2.22 2.41 10.56
N ARG A 6 -3.22 2.99 9.89
CA ARG A 6 -3.57 2.68 8.51
C ARG A 6 -2.72 3.50 7.57
N ILE A 7 -2.01 2.84 6.67
CA ILE A 7 -1.10 3.48 5.72
C ILE A 7 -1.45 3.13 4.28
N ALA A 8 -1.11 4.02 3.37
CA ALA A 8 -1.25 3.85 1.94
C ALA A 8 0.05 4.23 1.21
N PHE A 9 0.27 3.64 0.05
CA PHE A 9 1.43 3.94 -0.81
C PHE A 9 1.03 4.77 -2.02
N ILE A 10 1.78 5.84 -2.31
CA ILE A 10 1.72 6.55 -3.59
C ILE A 10 3.01 6.23 -4.36
N GLY A 11 2.85 5.55 -5.50
CA GLY A 11 3.90 4.80 -6.18
C GLY A 11 4.01 3.37 -5.62
N ALA A 12 3.88 2.36 -6.48
CA ALA A 12 3.84 0.94 -6.15
C ALA A 12 5.06 0.16 -6.70
N GLY A 13 6.18 0.87 -6.90
CA GLY A 13 7.41 0.31 -7.46
C GLY A 13 8.31 -0.40 -6.43
N ARG A 14 9.61 -0.51 -6.77
CA ARG A 14 10.62 -1.21 -5.96
C ARG A 14 10.70 -0.70 -4.52
N MET A 15 10.72 0.62 -4.33
CA MET A 15 10.85 1.21 -2.99
C MET A 15 9.61 0.96 -2.14
N ALA A 16 8.41 1.06 -2.71
CA ALA A 16 7.19 0.72 -2.01
C ALA A 16 7.21 -0.72 -1.50
N ASN A 17 7.62 -1.68 -2.34
CA ASN A 17 7.76 -3.08 -1.95
C ASN A 17 8.82 -3.30 -0.86
N HIS A 18 9.91 -2.54 -0.88
CA HIS A 18 10.94 -2.61 0.16
C HIS A 18 10.41 -2.11 1.51
N HIS A 19 9.74 -0.96 1.53
CA HIS A 19 9.14 -0.40 2.73
C HIS A 19 7.99 -1.27 3.26
N ALA A 20 7.13 -1.78 2.38
CA ALA A 20 6.05 -2.70 2.74
C ALA A 20 6.56 -3.95 3.47
N GLY A 21 7.71 -4.49 3.04
CA GLY A 21 8.34 -5.64 3.70
C GLY A 21 8.73 -5.39 5.17
N PHE A 22 9.16 -4.18 5.52
CA PHE A 22 9.41 -3.81 6.92
C PHE A 22 8.11 -3.52 7.66
N LEU A 23 7.20 -2.78 7.04
CA LEU A 23 5.92 -2.39 7.67
C LEU A 23 5.01 -3.57 7.95
N GLN A 24 5.08 -4.65 7.16
CA GLN A 24 4.36 -5.90 7.41
C GLN A 24 4.79 -6.57 8.74
N GLN A 25 5.99 -6.26 9.24
CA GLN A 25 6.50 -6.78 10.51
C GLN A 25 6.04 -5.93 11.71
N GLU A 26 5.51 -4.73 11.47
CA GLU A 26 5.01 -3.85 12.52
C GLU A 26 3.58 -4.24 12.90
N PRO A 27 3.35 -4.80 14.11
CA PRO A 27 2.05 -5.37 14.47
C PRO A 27 0.93 -4.33 14.58
N ASP A 28 1.26 -3.05 14.68
CA ASP A 28 0.29 -1.95 14.78
C ASP A 28 0.10 -1.20 13.45
N VAL A 29 0.58 -1.74 12.32
CA VAL A 29 0.45 -1.12 10.99
C VAL A 29 -0.39 -1.97 10.06
N ALA A 30 -1.30 -1.33 9.34
CA ALA A 30 -2.11 -1.95 8.30
C ALA A 30 -1.94 -1.21 6.96
N ILE A 31 -1.48 -1.92 5.93
CA ILE A 31 -1.45 -1.43 4.56
C ILE A 31 -2.87 -1.55 4.00
N VAL A 32 -3.51 -0.40 3.74
CA VAL A 32 -4.93 -0.36 3.34
C VAL A 32 -5.14 0.09 1.90
N ALA A 33 -4.14 0.70 1.26
CA ALA A 33 -4.26 1.14 -0.13
C ALA A 33 -2.90 1.31 -0.82
N ALA A 34 -2.92 1.27 -2.15
CA ALA A 34 -1.80 1.67 -2.99
C ALA A 34 -2.30 2.35 -4.26
N ALA A 35 -1.62 3.41 -4.68
CA ALA A 35 -1.88 4.13 -5.91
C ALA A 35 -0.63 4.16 -6.79
N ASP A 36 -0.79 3.89 -8.09
CA ASP A 36 0.27 4.06 -9.08
C ASP A 36 -0.38 4.41 -10.43
N ILE A 37 0.28 5.27 -11.21
CA ILE A 37 -0.18 5.64 -12.56
C ILE A 37 -0.21 4.42 -13.49
N ASP A 38 0.67 3.45 -13.25
CA ASP A 38 0.60 2.13 -13.82
C ASP A 38 -0.29 1.25 -12.93
N ARG A 39 -1.57 1.15 -13.32
CA ARG A 39 -2.60 0.39 -12.59
C ARG A 39 -2.16 -1.04 -12.25
N ALA A 40 -1.44 -1.71 -13.14
CA ALA A 40 -0.98 -3.07 -12.91
C ALA A 40 -0.01 -3.17 -11.73
N ARG A 41 0.78 -2.10 -11.46
CA ARG A 41 1.67 -2.05 -10.29
C ARG A 41 0.89 -1.87 -8.99
N ALA A 42 -0.12 -1.01 -8.98
CA ALA A 42 -0.99 -0.84 -7.82
C ALA A 42 -1.70 -2.16 -7.48
N GLU A 43 -2.25 -2.84 -8.49
CA GLU A 43 -2.89 -4.16 -8.34
C GLU A 43 -1.92 -5.23 -7.85
N ALA A 44 -0.72 -5.33 -8.43
CA ALA A 44 0.29 -6.29 -8.00
C ALA A 44 0.78 -6.02 -6.56
N PHE A 45 0.92 -4.76 -6.19
CA PHE A 45 1.28 -4.37 -4.83
C PHE A 45 0.19 -4.75 -3.83
N ALA A 46 -1.06 -4.39 -4.12
CA ALA A 46 -2.22 -4.70 -3.29
C ALA A 46 -2.42 -6.22 -3.14
N ALA A 47 -2.22 -6.99 -4.21
CA ALA A 47 -2.29 -8.44 -4.15
C ALA A 47 -1.20 -9.06 -3.25
N LYS A 48 -0.02 -8.42 -3.18
CA LYS A 48 1.11 -8.92 -2.39
C LYS A 48 1.06 -8.51 -0.91
N TRP A 49 0.69 -7.25 -0.63
CA TRP A 49 0.81 -6.64 0.70
C TRP A 49 -0.54 -6.29 1.33
N GLY A 50 -1.65 -6.47 0.60
CA GLY A 50 -2.98 -6.06 1.02
C GLY A 50 -3.36 -4.64 0.61
N GLY A 51 -4.62 -4.28 0.86
CA GLY A 51 -5.18 -2.98 0.55
C GLY A 51 -5.91 -2.89 -0.78
N THR A 52 -6.47 -1.71 -1.06
CA THR A 52 -7.20 -1.41 -2.29
C THR A 52 -6.28 -0.71 -3.31
N PRO A 53 -6.20 -1.19 -4.56
CA PRO A 53 -5.45 -0.51 -5.61
C PRO A 53 -6.26 0.68 -6.17
N TYR A 54 -5.58 1.79 -6.42
CA TYR A 54 -6.13 3.00 -7.05
C TYR A 54 -5.31 3.39 -8.27
N PRO A 55 -5.94 3.96 -9.32
CA PRO A 55 -5.25 4.38 -10.54
C PRO A 55 -4.42 5.66 -10.37
N ASP A 56 -4.68 6.44 -9.33
CA ASP A 56 -3.93 7.63 -8.95
C ASP A 56 -4.19 8.00 -7.49
N HIS A 57 -3.38 8.91 -6.95
CA HIS A 57 -3.47 9.32 -5.54
C HIS A 57 -4.71 10.17 -5.24
N ARG A 58 -5.29 10.86 -6.24
CA ARG A 58 -6.49 11.69 -6.03
C ARG A 58 -7.72 10.82 -5.85
N ALA A 59 -7.80 9.70 -6.55
CA ALA A 59 -8.85 8.71 -6.34
C ALA A 59 -8.73 7.98 -4.99
N MET A 60 -7.54 7.98 -4.38
CA MET A 60 -7.25 7.28 -3.12
C MET A 60 -7.49 8.14 -1.87
N LEU A 61 -7.32 9.46 -1.96
CA LEU A 61 -7.45 10.43 -0.86
C LEU A 61 -8.88 10.95 -0.71
#